data_AF-A0AAV7LKM1-F1
#
_entry.id   AF-A0AAV7LKM1-F1
#
_cell.length_a   1.000
_cell.length_b   1.000
_cell.length_c   1.000
_cell.angle_alpha   90.00
_cell.angle_beta   90.00
_cell.angle_gamma   90.00
#
_symmetry.space_group_name_H-M   'P 1'
#
loop_
_entity.id
_entity.type
_entity.pdbx_description
1 polymer ?
#
loop_
_entity_poly.entity_id
_entity_poly.type
_entity_poly.pdbx_seq_one_letter_code
_entity_poly.pdbx_strand_id
1 'polypeptide(L)'
;MVCRSVGCTSLDEDAVIRDDVDKKLDGSLKKAYSGTRLALRAGIYGTYVAQSLLSDLKALNRALDGSSACSGLMCLIEHQVEFLLDVSFDDVRASALAEGAWVSARRNLVLRDWKTDVAQRASSL
;
A
#
# COMPACT_ATOMS: atom_id res chain seq x y z
N MET A 1 46.05 35.17 25.70
CA MET A 1 44.65 35.28 25.25
C MET A 1 44.42 34.12 24.30
N VAL A 2 43.90 33.00 24.80
CA VAL A 2 43.72 31.76 24.03
C VAL A 2 42.25 31.68 23.62
N CYS A 3 41.95 31.93 22.35
CA CYS A 3 40.65 31.62 21.78
C CYS A 3 40.53 30.10 21.65
N ARG A 4 39.75 29.49 22.55
CA ARG A 4 39.27 28.12 22.39
C ARG A 4 38.20 28.11 21.30
N SER A 5 38.53 27.61 20.11
CA SER A 5 37.55 27.15 19.13
C SER A 5 37.00 25.81 19.61
N VAL A 6 35.82 25.82 20.24
CA VAL A 6 35.12 24.60 20.66
C VAL A 6 33.81 24.50 19.87
N GLY A 7 33.72 23.43 19.08
CA GLY A 7 32.48 22.68 18.80
C GLY A 7 31.43 23.37 17.93
N CYS A 8 31.49 23.15 16.61
CA CYS A 8 30.39 23.46 15.71
C CYS A 8 30.10 22.33 14.70
N THR A 9 30.34 21.07 15.07
CA THR A 9 30.19 19.91 14.17
C THR A 9 29.06 18.94 14.53
N SER A 10 28.55 18.94 15.76
CA SER A 10 27.53 17.97 16.20
C SER A 10 26.12 18.26 15.66
N LEU A 11 25.79 19.51 15.35
CA LEU A 11 24.47 19.87 14.82
C LEU A 11 24.28 19.46 13.35
N ASP A 12 25.36 19.43 12.56
CA ASP A 12 25.31 19.03 11.15
C ASP A 12 25.16 17.51 10.98
N GLU A 13 25.83 16.70 11.81
CA GLU A 13 25.73 15.24 11.72
C GLU A 13 24.32 14.72 12.10
N ASP A 14 23.71 15.30 13.15
CA ASP A 14 22.34 14.99 13.54
C ASP A 14 21.32 15.37 12.45
N ALA A 15 21.55 16.50 11.76
CA ALA A 15 20.70 16.93 10.65
C ALA A 15 20.82 15.98 9.45
N VAL A 16 22.03 15.54 9.10
CA VAL A 16 22.28 14.61 7.99
C VAL A 16 21.65 13.23 8.25
N ILE A 17 21.75 12.71 9.48
CA ILE A 17 21.15 11.41 9.85
C ILE A 17 19.62 11.47 9.79
N ARG A 18 19.01 12.58 10.24
CA ARG A 18 17.57 12.78 10.14
C ARG A 18 17.11 12.88 8.68
N ASP A 19 17.80 13.66 7.86
CA ASP A 19 17.49 13.81 6.44
C ASP A 19 17.50 12.48 5.68
N ASP A 20 18.48 11.61 5.93
CA ASP A 20 18.58 10.31 5.28
C ASP A 20 17.49 9.33 5.74
N VAL A 21 17.11 9.36 7.02
CA VAL A 21 16.01 8.54 7.53
C VAL A 21 14.66 9.06 7.05
N ASP A 22 14.48 10.38 6.99
CA ASP A 22 13.26 11.02 6.50
C ASP A 22 13.05 10.76 5.00
N LYS A 23 14.12 10.74 4.18
CA LYS A 23 14.05 10.29 2.78
C LYS A 23 13.58 8.83 2.66
N LYS A 24 14.09 7.94 3.51
CA LYS A 24 13.66 6.53 3.54
C LYS A 24 12.22 6.38 4.01
N LEU A 25 11.80 7.20 4.97
CA LEU A 25 10.43 7.25 5.46
C LEU A 25 9.47 7.70 4.35
N ASP A 26 9.76 8.82 3.68
CA ASP A 26 8.96 9.34 2.55
C ASP A 26 8.86 8.31 1.42
N GLY A 27 9.98 7.65 1.07
CA GLY A 27 9.98 6.58 0.08
C GLY A 27 9.07 5.40 0.45
N SER A 28 9.06 4.98 1.72
CA SER A 28 8.17 3.91 2.20
C SER A 28 6.70 4.36 2.25
N LEU A 29 6.42 5.60 2.64
CA LEU A 29 5.06 6.16 2.64
C LEU A 29 4.47 6.25 1.22
N LYS A 30 5.26 6.70 0.24
CA LYS A 30 4.84 6.74 -1.17
C LYS A 30 4.51 5.35 -1.71
N LYS A 31 5.33 4.34 -1.36
CA LYS A 31 5.05 2.94 -1.72
C LYS A 31 3.78 2.42 -1.06
N ALA A 32 3.58 2.72 0.23
CA ALA A 32 2.37 2.34 0.95
C ALA A 32 1.12 2.96 0.31
N TYR A 33 1.15 4.27 0.03
CA TYR A 33 0.07 4.97 -0.66
C TYR A 33 -0.22 4.36 -2.05
N SER A 34 0.83 4.06 -2.83
CA SER A 34 0.64 3.43 -4.14
C SER A 34 0.00 2.05 -4.03
N GLY A 35 0.41 1.24 -3.05
CA GLY A 35 -0.20 -0.07 -2.78
C GLY A 35 -1.68 0.07 -2.39
N THR A 36 -1.99 0.94 -1.44
CA THR A 36 -3.39 1.20 -1.02
C THR A 36 -4.24 1.73 -2.17
N ARG A 37 -3.69 2.58 -3.04
CA ARG A 37 -4.40 3.08 -4.22
C ARG A 37 -4.75 1.96 -5.21
N LEU A 38 -3.86 0.97 -5.38
CA LEU A 38 -4.12 -0.17 -6.24
C LEU A 38 -5.22 -1.07 -5.65
N ALA A 39 -5.14 -1.36 -4.35
CA ALA A 39 -6.18 -2.08 -3.61
C ALA A 39 -7.55 -1.39 -3.75
N LEU A 40 -7.60 -0.07 -3.55
CA LEU A 40 -8.82 0.71 -3.72
C LEU A 40 -9.41 0.60 -5.14
N ARG A 41 -8.56 0.64 -6.17
CA ARG A 41 -9.02 0.47 -7.56
C ARG A 41 -9.59 -0.93 -7.80
N ALA A 42 -8.91 -1.96 -7.31
CA ALA A 42 -9.40 -3.33 -7.36
C ALA A 42 -10.78 -3.43 -6.67
N GLY A 43 -10.91 -2.88 -5.47
CA GLY A 43 -12.20 -2.82 -4.75
C GLY A 43 -13.31 -2.11 -5.52
N ILE A 44 -13.03 -0.97 -6.17
CA ILE A 44 -14.01 -0.23 -6.98
C ILE A 44 -14.48 -1.08 -8.17
N TYR A 45 -13.56 -1.63 -8.96
CA TYR A 45 -13.92 -2.45 -10.12
C TYR A 45 -14.59 -3.76 -9.72
N GLY A 46 -14.13 -4.40 -8.65
CA GLY A 46 -14.75 -5.59 -8.09
C GLY A 46 -16.18 -5.33 -7.63
N THR A 47 -16.42 -4.20 -6.96
CA THR A 47 -17.79 -3.83 -6.53
C THR A 47 -18.71 -3.61 -7.73
N TYR A 48 -18.23 -2.92 -8.77
CA TYR A 48 -19.01 -2.69 -9.99
C TYR A 48 -19.38 -4.01 -10.68
N VAL A 49 -18.41 -4.91 -10.87
CA VAL A 49 -18.67 -6.21 -11.51
C VAL A 49 -19.56 -7.10 -10.65
N ALA A 50 -19.41 -7.09 -9.32
CA ALA A 50 -20.30 -7.82 -8.41
C ALA A 50 -21.76 -7.36 -8.51
N GLN A 51 -22.00 -6.05 -8.68
CA GLN A 51 -23.35 -5.52 -8.91
C GLN A 51 -23.92 -5.93 -10.27
N SER A 52 -23.09 -5.94 -11.32
CA SER A 52 -23.48 -6.46 -12.64
C SER A 52 -23.84 -7.94 -12.55
N LEU A 53 -22.98 -8.75 -11.94
CA LEU A 53 -23.19 -10.18 -11.72
C LEU A 53 -24.50 -10.47 -10.99
N LEU A 54 -24.81 -9.71 -9.93
CA LEU A 54 -26.09 -9.86 -9.23
C LEU A 54 -27.30 -9.57 -10.14
N SER A 55 -27.16 -8.59 -11.04
CA SER A 55 -28.21 -8.22 -11.99
C SER A 55 -28.38 -9.29 -13.08
N ASP A 56 -27.27 -9.83 -13.58
CA ASP A 56 -27.23 -10.88 -14.60
C ASP A 56 -27.72 -12.23 -14.05
N LEU A 57 -27.39 -12.57 -12.80
CA LEU A 57 -27.97 -13.74 -12.10
C LEU A 57 -29.48 -13.61 -11.93
N LYS A 58 -29.99 -12.41 -11.62
CA LYS A 58 -31.45 -12.15 -11.55
C LYS A 58 -32.09 -12.28 -12.93
N ALA A 59 -31.43 -11.83 -13.99
CA ALA A 59 -31.91 -11.98 -15.35
C ALA A 59 -31.95 -13.46 -15.76
N LEU A 60 -30.89 -14.22 -15.46
CA LEU A 60 -30.80 -15.66 -15.70
C LEU A 60 -31.92 -16.42 -14.96
N ASN A 61 -32.14 -16.10 -13.68
CA ASN A 61 -33.21 -16.73 -12.90
C ASN A 61 -34.62 -16.46 -13.44
N ARG A 62 -34.82 -15.36 -14.18
CA ARG A 62 -36.09 -15.06 -14.87
C ARG A 62 -36.19 -15.70 -16.24
N ALA A 63 -35.07 -16.00 -16.88
CA ALA A 63 -34.98 -16.57 -18.22
C ALA A 63 -35.16 -18.09 -18.24
N LEU A 64 -35.85 -18.68 -17.25
CA LEU A 64 -36.02 -20.13 -16.98
C LEU A 64 -36.54 -21.01 -18.14
N ASP A 65 -36.82 -20.45 -19.32
CA ASP A 65 -37.05 -21.20 -20.55
C ASP A 65 -35.73 -21.32 -21.32
N GLY A 66 -35.22 -22.55 -21.49
CA GLY A 66 -33.91 -22.96 -22.04
C GLY A 66 -33.58 -22.49 -23.47
N SER A 67 -33.68 -21.20 -23.71
CA SER A 67 -33.35 -20.49 -24.94
C SER A 67 -31.85 -20.18 -24.99
N SER A 68 -31.34 -19.88 -26.18
CA SER A 68 -29.94 -19.46 -26.40
C SER A 68 -29.52 -18.24 -25.56
N ALA A 69 -30.47 -17.42 -25.10
CA ALA A 69 -30.22 -16.29 -24.20
C ALA A 69 -29.69 -16.74 -22.82
N CYS A 70 -30.07 -17.91 -22.33
CA CYS A 70 -29.52 -18.50 -21.10
C CYS A 70 -28.04 -18.86 -21.26
N SER A 71 -27.64 -19.40 -22.42
CA SER A 71 -26.24 -19.77 -22.67
C SER A 71 -25.34 -18.52 -22.73
N GLY A 72 -25.79 -17.45 -23.38
CA GLY A 72 -25.05 -16.18 -23.43
C GLY A 72 -24.90 -15.53 -22.04
N LEU A 73 -25.96 -15.53 -21.23
CA LEU A 73 -25.92 -15.04 -19.86
C LEU A 73 -25.00 -15.88 -18.96
N MET A 74 -25.01 -17.20 -19.09
CA MET A 74 -24.11 -18.07 -18.32
C MET A 74 -22.64 -17.80 -18.65
N CYS A 75 -22.28 -17.65 -19.93
CA CYS A 75 -20.93 -17.31 -20.34
C CYS A 75 -20.48 -15.94 -19.79
N LEU A 76 -21.38 -14.94 -19.80
CA LEU A 76 -21.10 -13.63 -19.20
C LEU A 76 -20.86 -13.74 -17.68
N ILE A 77 -21.70 -14.50 -16.98
CA ILE A 77 -21.58 -14.74 -15.54
C ILE A 77 -20.26 -15.44 -15.19
N GLU A 78 -19.84 -16.45 -15.96
CA GLU A 78 -18.56 -17.14 -15.77
C GLU A 78 -17.39 -16.15 -15.86
N HIS A 79 -17.35 -15.32 -16.90
CA HIS A 79 -16.30 -14.31 -17.04
C HIS A 79 -16.31 -13.25 -15.93
N GLN A 80 -17.49 -12.86 -15.43
CA GLN A 80 -17.59 -11.94 -14.30
C GLN A 80 -17.05 -12.57 -13.01
N VAL A 81 -17.32 -13.86 -12.79
CA VAL A 81 -16.78 -14.60 -11.63
C VAL A 81 -15.26 -14.74 -11.73
N GLU A 82 -14.73 -15.09 -12.90
CA GLU A 82 -13.27 -15.14 -13.15
C GLU A 82 -12.63 -13.78 -12.86
N PHE A 83 -13.21 -12.70 -13.40
CA PHE A 83 -12.74 -11.34 -13.16
C PHE A 83 -12.74 -10.97 -11.66
N LEU A 84 -13.80 -11.34 -10.92
CA LEU A 84 -13.87 -11.07 -9.48
C LEU A 84 -12.80 -11.82 -8.69
N LEU A 85 -12.45 -13.03 -9.12
CA LEU A 85 -11.35 -13.80 -8.52
C LEU A 85 -10.02 -13.11 -8.77
N ASP A 86 -9.73 -12.71 -10.01
CA ASP A 86 -8.50 -12.02 -10.38
C ASP A 86 -8.35 -10.71 -9.60
N VAL A 87 -9.41 -9.90 -9.55
CA VAL A 87 -9.44 -8.65 -8.78
C VAL A 87 -9.22 -8.89 -7.29
N SER A 88 -9.76 -9.96 -6.72
CA SER A 88 -9.57 -10.30 -5.31
C SER A 88 -8.11 -10.66 -5.01
N PHE A 89 -7.46 -11.41 -5.90
CA PHE A 89 -6.02 -11.71 -5.77
C PHE A 89 -5.16 -10.44 -5.92
N ASP A 90 -5.49 -9.57 -6.86
CA ASP A 90 -4.80 -8.30 -7.04
C ASP A 90 -4.97 -7.38 -5.82
N ASP A 91 -6.15 -7.37 -5.20
CA ASP A 91 -6.41 -6.62 -3.97
C ASP A 91 -5.58 -7.14 -2.78
N VAL A 92 -5.54 -8.47 -2.58
CA VAL A 92 -4.71 -9.10 -1.55
C VAL A 92 -3.23 -8.78 -1.78
N ARG A 93 -2.76 -8.88 -3.04
CA ARG A 93 -1.37 -8.57 -3.40
C ARG A 93 -1.03 -7.10 -3.16
N ALA A 94 -1.90 -6.19 -3.57
CA ALA A 94 -1.72 -4.75 -3.37
C ALA A 94 -1.72 -4.38 -1.88
N SER A 95 -2.60 -5.01 -1.10
CA SER A 95 -2.68 -4.84 0.34
C SER A 95 -1.41 -5.34 1.04
N ALA A 96 -0.91 -6.53 0.70
CA ALA A 96 0.33 -7.06 1.26
C ALA A 96 1.55 -6.15 0.95
N LEU A 97 1.63 -5.60 -0.27
CA LEU A 97 2.67 -4.63 -0.63
C LEU A 97 2.56 -3.33 0.18
N ALA A 98 1.34 -2.83 0.39
CA ALA A 98 1.09 -1.65 1.20
C ALA A 98 1.49 -1.87 2.66
N GLU A 99 1.09 -3.01 3.24
CA GLU A 99 1.46 -3.39 4.61
C GLU A 99 2.97 -3.52 4.79
N GLY A 100 3.66 -4.18 3.86
CA GLY A 100 5.12 -4.26 3.88
C GLY A 100 5.79 -2.89 3.88
N ALA A 101 5.26 -1.95 3.10
CA ALA A 101 5.73 -0.57 3.07
C ALA A 101 5.42 0.20 4.37
N TRP A 102 4.24 -0.02 4.97
CA TRP A 102 3.89 0.55 6.29
C TRP A 102 4.81 0.03 7.40
N VAL A 103 5.12 -1.27 7.40
CA VAL A 103 6.09 -1.86 8.35
C VAL A 103 7.47 -1.24 8.17
N SER A 104 7.92 -1.07 6.93
CA SER A 104 9.19 -0.39 6.64
C SER A 104 9.20 1.06 7.13
N ALA A 105 8.12 1.81 6.89
CA ALA A 105 7.97 3.19 7.39
C ALA A 105 8.05 3.25 8.92
N ARG A 106 7.33 2.36 9.61
CA ARG A 106 7.37 2.26 11.09
C ARG A 106 8.76 1.93 11.60
N ARG A 107 9.48 1.00 10.95
CA ARG A 107 10.88 0.69 11.30
C ARG A 107 11.79 1.91 11.13
N ASN A 108 11.65 2.65 10.04
CA ASN A 108 12.44 3.86 9.82
C ASN A 108 12.16 4.94 10.87
N LEU A 109 10.89 5.12 11.28
CA LEU A 109 10.52 6.02 12.37
C LEU A 109 11.18 5.64 13.70
N VAL A 110 11.08 4.37 14.10
CA VAL A 110 11.70 3.90 15.36
C VAL A 110 13.22 4.03 15.32
N LEU A 111 13.84 3.69 14.19
CA LEU A 111 15.29 3.81 14.02
C LEU A 111 15.76 5.26 13.94
N ARG A 112 14.90 6.22 13.57
CA ARG A 112 15.23 7.64 13.55
C ARG A 112 15.62 8.09 14.95
N ASP A 113 14.71 7.87 15.90
CA ASP A 113 14.86 8.32 17.29
C ASP A 113 16.00 7.55 17.97
N TRP A 114 16.15 6.25 17.65
CA TRP A 114 17.25 5.45 18.19
C TRP A 114 18.64 5.88 17.66
N LYS A 115 18.76 6.21 16.37
CA LYS A 115 20.03 6.69 15.80
C LYS A 115 20.42 8.06 16.33
N THR A 116 19.45 8.95 16.54
CA THR A 116 19.72 10.24 17.18
C THR A 116 20.17 10.05 18.64
N ASP A 117 19.56 9.13 19.39
CA ASP A 117 19.97 8.84 20.77
C ASP A 117 21.40 8.27 20.83
N VAL A 118 21.76 7.37 19.90
CA VAL A 118 23.11 6.80 19.82
C VAL A 118 24.15 7.85 19.44
N ALA A 119 23.85 8.71 18.46
CA ALA A 119 24.73 9.81 18.05
C ALA A 119 24.97 10.81 19.19
N GLN A 120 23.91 11.21 19.89
CA GLN A 120 24.00 12.09 21.06
C GLN A 120 24.88 11.50 22.17
N ARG A 121 24.69 10.21 22.49
CA ARG A 121 25.52 9.53 23.50
C ARG A 121 26.98 9.41 23.07
N ALA A 122 27.24 9.11 21.80
CA ALA A 122 28.60 9.04 21.26
C ALA A 122 29.33 10.38 21.31
N SER A 123 28.61 11.49 21.11
CA SER A 123 29.16 12.86 21.20
C SER A 123 29.43 13.36 22.63
N SER A 124 28.95 12.64 23.64
CA SER A 124 29.08 12.97 25.07
C SER A 124 30.20 12.20 25.81
N LEU A 125 30.89 11.29 25.10
CA LEU A 125 32.06 10.53 25.55
C LEU A 125 33.36 11.18 25.05
#